data_AF-A0A1R3HVH8-F1
#
_entry.id   AF-A0A1R3HVH8-F1
#
_cell.length_a   1.000
_cell.length_b   1.000
_cell.length_c   1.000
_cell.angle_alpha   90.00
_cell.angle_beta   90.00
_cell.angle_gamma   90.00
#
_symmetry.space_group_name_H-M   'P 1'
#
loop_
_entity.id
_entity.type
_entity.pdbx_description
1 polymer ?
#
loop_
_entity_poly.entity_id
_entity_poly.type
_entity_poly.pdbx_seq_one_letter_code
_entity_poly.pdbx_strand_id
1 'polypeptide(L)'
;MAAIFARNSVNALRARHLAVSGQVLQGSQHSGLRLSAHSYSTKKDDEEREQLAKEISKDWSSVFERSINTLFLTEMVRGLSLTLKYFFEKKVTINYPFEKGPLSPRFRGEHALRRYPTGEERCIACKLCEA
;
A
#
# COMPACT_ATOMS: atom_id res chain seq x y z
N MET A 1 -20.00 14.00 24.39
CA MET A 1 -18.72 13.68 23.74
C MET A 1 -18.69 12.31 23.02
N ALA A 2 -19.50 11.32 23.40
CA ALA A 2 -19.56 10.01 22.71
C ALA A 2 -20.16 10.05 21.28
N ALA A 3 -21.09 10.98 21.00
CA ALA A 3 -21.78 11.06 19.71
C ALA A 3 -20.90 11.55 18.54
N ILE A 4 -19.80 12.25 18.82
CA ILE A 4 -18.88 12.78 17.79
C ILE A 4 -17.97 11.64 17.27
N PHE A 5 -17.50 10.77 18.16
CA PHE A 5 -16.69 9.60 17.78
C PHE A 5 -17.47 8.58 16.94
N ALA A 6 -18.77 8.40 17.22
CA ALA A 6 -19.63 7.52 16.42
C ALA A 6 -19.89 8.05 15.00
N ARG A 7 -19.91 9.38 14.79
CA ARG A 7 -20.04 9.97 13.45
C ARG A 7 -18.77 9.80 12.61
N ASN A 8 -17.60 9.88 13.23
CA ASN A 8 -16.32 9.67 12.54
C ASN A 8 -16.11 8.21 12.14
N SER A 9 -16.57 7.24 12.93
CA SER A 9 -16.45 5.81 12.59
C SER A 9 -17.37 5.41 11.42
N VAL A 10 -18.59 5.96 11.36
CA VAL A 10 -19.53 5.73 10.25
C VAL A 10 -19.03 6.34 8.94
N ASN A 11 -18.45 7.55 8.98
CA ASN A 11 -17.84 8.18 7.80
C ASN A 11 -16.61 7.41 7.28
N ALA A 12 -15.78 6.87 8.19
CA ALA A 12 -14.63 6.04 7.83
C ALA A 12 -15.04 4.70 7.19
N LEU A 13 -16.15 4.10 7.62
CA LEU A 13 -16.68 2.86 7.04
C LEU A 13 -17.32 3.10 5.66
N ARG A 14 -17.96 4.26 5.44
CA ARG A 14 -18.56 4.63 4.14
C ARG A 14 -17.50 4.91 3.07
N ALA A 15 -16.37 5.51 3.44
CA ALA A 15 -15.23 5.72 2.55
C ALA A 15 -14.59 4.40 2.07
N ARG A 16 -14.59 3.37 2.93
CA ARG A 16 -14.09 2.03 2.57
C ARG A 16 -15.01 1.29 1.60
N HIS A 17 -16.32 1.52 1.67
CA HIS A 17 -17.28 0.87 0.78
C HIS A 17 -17.27 1.43 -0.66
N LEU A 18 -16.96 2.73 -0.82
CA LEU A 18 -16.87 3.37 -2.15
C LEU A 18 -15.60 3.00 -2.93
N ALA A 19 -14.53 2.58 -2.24
CA ALA A 19 -13.30 2.12 -2.89
C ALA A 19 -13.44 0.73 -3.55
N VAL A 20 -14.48 -0.03 -3.20
CA VAL A 20 -14.71 -1.41 -3.69
C VAL A 20 -15.63 -1.44 -4.92
N SER A 21 -16.48 -0.42 -5.11
CA SER A 21 -17.34 -0.29 -6.29
C SER A 21 -16.64 0.57 -7.35
N GLY A 22 -15.86 -0.06 -8.22
CA GLY A 22 -15.18 0.58 -9.35
C GLY A 22 -16.14 1.24 -10.35
N GLN A 23 -16.58 2.46 -10.05
CA GLN A 23 -17.29 3.35 -10.97
C GLN A 23 -16.88 4.79 -10.72
N VAL A 24 -15.85 5.26 -11.43
CA VAL A 24 -15.87 6.59 -12.05
C VAL A 24 -15.12 6.49 -13.38
N LEU A 25 -15.89 6.31 -14.45
CA LEU A 25 -15.54 6.80 -15.78
C LEU A 25 -15.94 8.27 -15.86
N GLN A 26 -15.18 9.02 -16.66
CA GLN A 26 -15.35 10.44 -17.04
C GLN A 26 -14.82 11.50 -16.07
N GLY A 27 -13.48 11.59 -16.04
CA GLY A 27 -12.78 12.87 -16.01
C GLY A 27 -11.52 12.72 -16.85
N SER A 28 -11.49 13.36 -18.02
CA SER A 28 -10.44 13.30 -19.03
C SER A 28 -9.03 13.27 -18.41
N GLN A 29 -8.42 12.09 -18.45
CA GLN A 29 -7.06 11.88 -17.99
C GLN A 29 -6.12 12.37 -19.08
N HIS A 30 -5.47 13.52 -18.84
CA HIS A 30 -4.25 13.87 -19.52
C HIS A 30 -3.22 12.76 -19.24
N SER A 31 -3.06 11.86 -20.21
CA SER A 31 -1.95 10.91 -20.29
C SER A 31 -0.67 11.69 -20.59
N GLY A 32 -0.04 12.17 -19.52
CA GLY A 32 1.34 12.58 -19.53
C GLY A 32 2.09 11.72 -18.53
N LEU A 33 2.95 10.82 -19.02
CA LEU A 33 4.13 10.42 -18.28
C LEU A 33 4.90 11.69 -17.93
N ARG A 34 4.62 12.30 -16.77
CA ARG A 34 5.55 13.23 -16.14
C ARG A 34 6.61 12.37 -15.46
N LEU A 35 7.54 11.90 -16.30
CA LEU A 35 8.94 11.88 -15.90
C LEU A 35 9.18 13.29 -15.35
N SER A 36 9.20 13.45 -14.02
CA SER A 36 9.59 14.72 -13.40
C SER A 36 11.06 14.90 -13.72
N ALA A 37 11.30 15.46 -14.91
CA ALA A 37 12.58 16.02 -15.30
C ALA A 37 13.04 16.86 -14.11
N HIS A 38 14.21 16.52 -13.61
CA HIS A 38 14.90 17.39 -12.68
C HIS A 38 15.02 18.78 -13.32
N SER A 39 14.50 19.76 -12.57
CA SER A 39 15.10 21.07 -12.35
C SER A 39 15.05 22.10 -13.48
N TYR A 40 14.18 23.09 -13.32
CA TYR A 40 14.55 24.49 -13.57
C TYR A 40 14.23 25.27 -12.29
N SER A 41 15.14 25.19 -11.30
CA SER A 41 15.10 26.08 -10.13
C SER A 41 15.11 27.52 -10.67
N THR A 42 14.09 28.31 -10.39
CA THR A 42 14.12 29.72 -10.78
C THR A 42 15.06 30.46 -9.82
N LYS A 43 15.72 31.54 -10.28
CA LYS A 43 16.59 32.37 -9.42
C LYS A 43 15.90 32.78 -8.10
N LYS A 44 14.58 32.95 -8.16
CA LYS A 44 13.73 33.26 -7.01
C LYS A 44 13.66 32.09 -6.00
N ASP A 45 13.53 30.85 -6.45
CA ASP A 45 13.49 29.67 -5.56
C ASP A 45 14.84 29.48 -4.84
N ASP A 46 15.94 29.81 -5.50
CA ASP A 46 17.29 29.73 -4.91
C ASP A 46 17.50 30.83 -3.85
N GLU A 47 17.04 32.07 -4.12
CA GLU A 47 17.00 33.17 -3.14
C GLU A 47 16.12 32.83 -1.93
N GLU A 48 14.95 32.23 -2.15
CA GLU A 48 14.03 31.79 -1.08
C GLU A 48 14.65 30.68 -0.20
N ARG A 49 15.33 29.68 -0.79
CA ARG A 49 16.05 28.64 -0.03
C ARG A 49 17.19 29.22 0.80
N GLU A 50 17.94 30.17 0.25
CA GLU A 50 19.03 30.83 0.97
C GLU A 50 18.49 31.68 2.14
N GLN A 51 17.37 32.38 1.95
CA GLN A 51 16.67 33.11 3.01
C GLN A 51 16.20 32.16 4.11
N LEU A 52 15.54 31.04 3.76
CA LEU A 52 15.10 30.03 4.72
C LEU A 52 16.27 29.41 5.48
N ALA A 53 17.41 29.11 4.82
CA ALA A 53 18.60 28.61 5.49
C ALA A 53 19.20 29.63 6.47
N LYS A 54 19.18 30.93 6.13
CA LYS A 54 19.60 32.03 7.01
C LYS A 54 18.65 32.24 8.19
N GLU A 55 17.35 32.01 8.00
CA GLU A 55 16.38 32.07 9.10
C GLU A 55 16.53 30.88 10.05
N ILE A 56 16.65 29.67 9.52
CA ILE A 56 16.92 28.46 10.32
C ILE A 56 18.22 28.60 11.11
N SER A 57 19.25 29.24 10.56
CA SER A 57 20.53 29.43 11.26
C SER A 57 20.55 30.54 12.31
N LYS A 58 19.57 31.47 12.33
CA LYS A 58 19.45 32.48 13.39
C LYS A 58 18.98 31.86 14.71
N ASP A 59 18.15 30.82 14.62
CA ASP A 59 17.65 30.09 15.78
C ASP A 59 18.67 29.04 16.24
N TRP A 60 19.53 29.43 17.17
CA TRP A 60 20.61 28.60 17.72
C TRP A 60 20.13 27.23 18.23
N SER A 61 18.92 27.15 18.79
CA SER A 61 18.31 25.90 19.26
C SER A 61 17.98 24.95 18.10
N SER A 62 17.45 25.47 16.99
CA SER A 62 17.04 24.66 15.84
C SER A 62 18.24 24.07 15.08
N VAL A 63 19.33 24.83 14.98
CA VAL A 63 20.59 24.38 14.39
C VAL A 63 21.19 23.25 15.21
N PHE A 64 21.18 23.39 16.53
CA PHE A 64 21.70 22.37 17.45
C PHE A 64 20.89 21.07 17.36
N GLU A 65 19.55 21.15 17.40
CA GLU A 65 18.66 19.98 17.24
C GLU A 65 18.85 19.28 15.90
N ARG A 66 18.97 20.04 14.79
CA ARG A 66 19.19 19.45 13.47
C ARG A 66 20.56 18.80 13.35
N SER A 67 21.57 19.41 13.96
CA SER A 67 22.93 18.88 14.01
C SER A 67 23.00 17.60 14.84
N ILE A 68 22.33 17.54 16.00
CA ILE A 68 22.22 16.31 16.81
C ILE A 68 21.53 15.21 16.03
N ASN A 69 20.37 15.49 15.42
CA ASN A 69 19.64 14.47 14.66
C ASN A 69 20.47 13.91 13.49
N THR A 70 21.28 14.77 12.85
CA THR A 70 22.15 14.37 11.73
C THR A 70 23.39 13.60 12.22
N LEU A 71 24.07 14.08 13.27
CA LEU A 71 25.29 13.47 13.80
C LEU A 71 25.01 12.16 14.53
N PHE A 72 23.92 12.09 15.30
CA PHE A 72 23.50 10.90 16.03
C PHE A 72 22.57 9.98 15.23
N LEU A 73 22.35 10.28 13.93
CA LEU A 73 21.58 9.46 12.99
C LEU A 73 20.25 8.96 13.59
N THR A 74 19.52 9.84 14.25
CA THR A 74 18.34 9.47 15.05
C THR A 74 17.25 8.81 14.19
N GLU A 75 17.14 9.21 12.92
CA GLU A 75 16.24 8.58 11.95
C GLU A 75 16.64 7.13 11.60
N MET A 76 17.95 6.83 11.54
CA MET A 76 18.42 5.46 11.33
C MET A 76 18.15 4.58 12.55
N VAL A 77 18.33 5.12 13.75
CA VAL A 77 18.00 4.40 15.00
C VAL A 77 16.51 4.11 15.08
N ARG A 78 15.64 5.04 14.66
CA ARG A 78 14.19 4.80 14.55
C ARG A 78 13.86 3.68 13.55
N GLY A 79 14.50 3.67 12.39
CA GLY A 79 14.36 2.59 11.40
C GLY A 79 14.81 1.23 11.95
N LEU A 80 15.98 1.19 12.58
CA LEU A 80 16.51 -0.03 13.21
C LEU A 80 15.61 -0.53 14.34
N SER A 81 15.09 0.36 15.18
CA SER A 81 14.13 0.02 16.23
C SER A 81 12.87 -0.66 15.67
N LEU A 82 12.35 -0.17 14.54
CA LEU A 82 11.21 -0.79 13.86
C LEU A 82 11.55 -2.19 13.33
N THR A 83 12.72 -2.36 12.70
CA THR A 83 13.15 -3.69 12.21
C THR A 83 13.33 -4.68 13.36
N LEU A 84 13.88 -4.24 14.48
CA LEU A 84 14.11 -5.04 15.67
C LEU A 84 12.77 -5.43 16.34
N LYS A 85 11.77 -4.54 16.30
CA LYS A 85 10.40 -4.87 16.72
C LYS A 85 9.81 -6.02 15.93
N TYR A 86 9.87 -5.96 14.60
CA TYR A 86 9.35 -7.05 13.74
C TYR A 86 10.20 -8.33 13.82
N PHE A 87 11.48 -8.21 14.14
CA PHE A 87 12.35 -9.36 14.37
C PHE A 87 11.90 -10.21 15.57
N PHE A 88 11.45 -9.55 16.64
CA PHE A 88 10.91 -10.23 17.83
C PHE A 88 9.41 -10.57 17.73
N GLU A 89 8.72 -10.10 16.69
CA GLU A 89 7.33 -10.46 16.46
C GLU A 89 7.20 -11.90 15.93
N LYS A 90 6.06 -12.53 16.21
CA LYS A 90 5.81 -13.90 15.73
C LYS A 90 5.71 -13.91 14.20
N LYS A 91 6.57 -14.70 13.56
CA LYS A 91 6.53 -14.99 12.12
C LYS A 91 5.18 -15.61 11.69
N VAL A 92 4.62 -15.10 10.59
CA VAL A 92 3.35 -15.57 9.98
C VAL A 92 3.54 -16.72 8.99
N THR A 93 4.69 -17.39 9.03
CA THR A 93 5.03 -18.50 8.12
C THR A 93 4.27 -19.77 8.47
N ILE A 94 3.72 -20.44 7.46
CA ILE A 94 3.04 -21.74 7.57
C ILE A 94 4.04 -22.86 7.20
N ASN A 95 3.98 -24.01 7.87
CA ASN A 95 4.90 -25.13 7.62
C ASN A 95 4.44 -26.02 6.45
N TYR A 96 4.73 -25.60 5.22
CA TYR A 96 4.53 -26.46 4.05
C TYR A 96 5.58 -27.59 4.05
N PRO A 97 5.22 -28.87 3.77
CA PRO A 97 3.98 -29.38 3.17
C PRO A 97 2.89 -29.83 4.16
N PHE A 98 3.13 -29.75 5.46
CA PHE A 98 2.24 -30.28 6.49
C PHE A 98 1.00 -29.41 6.73
N GLU A 99 1.16 -28.10 6.59
CA GLU A 99 0.10 -27.10 6.73
C GLU A 99 -0.06 -26.35 5.40
N LYS A 100 -1.31 -26.18 4.95
CA LYS A 100 -1.66 -25.48 3.70
C LYS A 100 -2.49 -24.24 4.01
N GLY A 101 -2.34 -23.20 3.18
CA GLY A 101 -3.14 -21.98 3.29
C GLY A 101 -4.64 -22.22 3.08
N PRO A 102 -5.52 -21.37 3.64
CA PRO A 102 -6.95 -21.50 3.46
C PRO A 102 -7.34 -21.24 2.00
N LEU A 103 -8.03 -22.20 1.38
CA LEU A 103 -8.56 -22.08 0.02
C LEU A 103 -10.06 -21.80 0.05
N SER A 104 -10.52 -20.91 -0.84
CA SER A 104 -11.95 -20.70 -1.04
C SER A 104 -12.57 -21.87 -1.85
N PRO A 105 -13.87 -22.18 -1.67
CA PRO A 105 -14.55 -23.22 -2.47
C PRO A 105 -14.57 -22.95 -3.97
N ARG A 106 -14.27 -21.71 -4.39
CA ARG A 106 -14.22 -21.28 -5.79
C ARG A 106 -12.80 -21.25 -6.36
N PHE A 107 -11.83 -21.81 -5.63
CA PHE A 107 -10.46 -21.92 -6.13
C PHE A 107 -10.42 -22.73 -7.43
N ARG A 108 -9.72 -22.20 -8.43
CA ARG A 108 -9.51 -22.86 -9.72
C ARG A 108 -8.13 -23.50 -9.69
N GLY A 109 -8.10 -24.83 -9.58
CA GLY A 109 -6.88 -25.63 -9.59
C GLY A 109 -6.79 -26.46 -10.86
N GLU A 110 -6.49 -27.75 -10.69
CA GLU A 110 -6.46 -28.71 -11.78
C GLU A 110 -7.86 -28.94 -12.38
N HIS A 111 -7.92 -29.02 -13.71
CA HIS A 111 -9.15 -29.32 -14.43
C HIS A 111 -9.39 -30.83 -14.40
N ALA A 112 -10.59 -31.24 -13.96
CA ALA A 112 -10.99 -32.64 -13.91
C ALA A 112 -12.36 -32.83 -14.55
N LEU A 113 -12.49 -33.84 -15.42
CA LEU A 113 -13.76 -34.21 -16.01
C LEU A 113 -14.61 -34.97 -14.98
N ARG A 114 -15.83 -34.48 -14.73
CA ARG A 114 -16.76 -35.07 -13.76
C ARG A 114 -17.65 -36.14 -14.42
N ARG A 115 -18.03 -37.16 -13.66
CA ARG A 115 -19.01 -38.19 -14.04
C ARG A 115 -20.36 -37.97 -13.33
N TYR A 116 -21.42 -38.58 -13.82
CA TYR A 116 -22.70 -38.75 -13.12
C TYR A 116 -22.58 -39.81 -12.01
N PRO A 117 -23.51 -39.87 -11.04
CA PRO A 117 -23.52 -40.94 -10.02
C PRO A 117 -23.72 -42.34 -10.62
N THR A 118 -24.22 -42.44 -11.86
CA THR A 118 -24.33 -43.69 -12.64
C THR A 118 -23.01 -44.16 -13.25
N GLY A 119 -21.95 -43.34 -13.23
CA GLY A 119 -20.64 -43.64 -13.81
C GLY A 119 -20.40 -43.12 -15.23
N GLU A 120 -21.47 -42.70 -15.93
CA GLU A 120 -21.38 -42.06 -17.26
C GLU A 120 -20.68 -40.68 -17.17
N GLU A 121 -19.88 -40.33 -18.17
CA GLU A 121 -19.22 -39.02 -18.25
C GLU A 121 -20.19 -37.88 -18.55
N ARG A 122 -19.92 -36.68 -18.02
CA ARG A 122 -20.77 -35.50 -18.27
C ARG A 122 -20.48 -34.79 -19.59
N CYS A 123 -19.37 -35.12 -20.25
CA CYS A 123 -19.02 -34.53 -21.53
C CYS A 123 -19.85 -35.19 -22.63
N ILE A 124 -20.61 -34.40 -23.39
CA ILE A 124 -21.35 -34.84 -24.57
C ILE A 124 -20.71 -34.33 -25.87
N ALA A 125 -19.43 -33.94 -25.82
CA ALA A 125 -18.69 -33.35 -26.94
C ALA A 125 -19.41 -32.14 -27.62
N CYS A 126 -20.07 -31.30 -26.82
CA CYS A 126 -20.82 -30.13 -27.33
C CYS A 126 -19.95 -28.99 -27.87
N LYS A 127 -18.63 -29.05 -27.68
CA LYS A 127 -17.64 -28.06 -28.12
C LYS A 127 -17.77 -26.65 -27.50
N LEU A 128 -18.57 -26.47 -26.46
CA LEU A 128 -18.68 -25.17 -25.76
C LEU A 128 -17.43 -24.78 -24.95
N CYS A 129 -16.60 -25.74 -24.55
CA CYS A 129 -15.39 -25.50 -23.77
C CYS A 129 -14.14 -25.23 -24.62
N GLU A 130 -14.14 -25.63 -25.90
CA GLU A 130 -13.04 -25.40 -26.86
C GLU A 130 -13.27 -24.18 -27.75
N ALA A 131 -14.50 -23.66 -27.77
CA ALA A 131 -14.91 -22.51 -28.56
C ALA A 131 -14.24 -21.20 -28.13
#